data_AF-A0A7Y6CX81-F1
#
_entry.id   AF-A0A7Y6CX81-F1
#
_cell.length_a   1.000
_cell.length_b   1.000
_cell.length_c   1.000
_cell.angle_alpha   90.00
_cell.angle_beta   90.00
_cell.angle_gamma   90.00
#
_symmetry.space_group_name_H-M   'P 1'
#
loop_
_entity.id
_entity.type
_entity.pdbx_description
1 polymer ?
#
loop_
_entity_poly.entity_id
_entity_poly.type
_entity_poly.pdbx_seq_one_letter_code
_entity_poly.pdbx_strand_id
1 'polypeptide(L)'
;MLNSFAEEIADRYVLIIEKLAEMAGANLIVGDLIRNATRNCLVAMSAAGAESGEIRQYAGGLIGRHIGALQAHSGRTLAAWVHARNHMEFLLFIEEQDVLPQSAEVGAGAGVTVH
;
A
#
# COMPACT_ATOMS: atom_id res chain seq x y z
N MET A 1 4.18 14.99 -7.96
CA MET A 1 3.54 15.79 -6.90
C MET A 1 2.15 15.20 -6.74
N LEU A 2 1.83 14.67 -5.56
CA LEU A 2 0.55 14.01 -5.32
C LEU A 2 -0.59 15.02 -5.53
N ASN A 3 -1.65 14.62 -6.23
CA ASN A 3 -2.81 15.49 -6.43
C ASN A 3 -3.74 15.43 -5.21
N SER A 4 -4.55 16.48 -5.01
CA SER A 4 -5.44 16.61 -3.84
C SER A 4 -6.45 15.47 -3.73
N PHE A 5 -6.89 14.89 -4.84
CA PHE A 5 -7.85 13.79 -4.79
C PHE A 5 -7.21 12.50 -4.24
N ALA A 6 -5.98 12.20 -4.62
CA ALA A 6 -5.21 11.09 -4.05
C ALA A 6 -4.89 11.31 -2.57
N GLU A 7 -4.62 12.56 -2.16
CA GLU A 7 -4.46 12.92 -0.74
C GLU A 7 -5.74 12.64 0.07
N GLU A 8 -6.90 13.07 -0.43
CA GLU A 8 -8.20 12.82 0.22
C GLU A 8 -8.51 11.31 0.37
N ILE A 9 -8.10 10.49 -0.61
CA ILE A 9 -8.23 9.03 -0.53
C ILE A 9 -7.35 8.47 0.60
N ALA A 10 -6.09 8.89 0.68
CA ALA A 10 -5.16 8.46 1.71
C ALA A 10 -5.63 8.88 3.12
N ASP A 11 -6.13 10.11 3.26
CA ASP A 11 -6.68 10.61 4.53
C ASP A 11 -7.90 9.79 4.98
N ARG A 12 -8.81 9.47 4.05
CA ARG A 12 -9.95 8.60 4.36
C ARG A 12 -9.50 7.20 4.76
N TYR A 13 -8.49 6.66 4.10
CA TYR A 13 -7.91 5.36 4.44
C TYR A 13 -7.35 5.34 5.87
N VAL A 14 -6.66 6.41 6.29
CA VAL A 14 -6.14 6.56 7.66
C VAL A 14 -7.28 6.50 8.69
N LEU A 15 -8.39 7.20 8.46
CA LEU A 15 -9.56 7.15 9.34
C LEU A 15 -10.16 5.74 9.43
N ILE A 16 -10.17 4.99 8.33
CA ILE A 16 -10.63 3.59 8.32
C ILE A 16 -9.70 2.73 9.18
N ILE A 17 -8.37 2.84 9.00
CA ILE A 17 -7.41 2.07 9.78
C ILE A 17 -7.47 2.43 11.26
N GLU A 18 -7.70 3.70 11.60
CA GLU A 18 -7.91 4.13 12.98
C GLU A 18 -9.08 3.39 13.62
N LYS A 19 -10.24 3.33 12.96
CA LYS A 19 -11.40 2.58 13.46
C LYS A 19 -11.16 1.08 13.55
N LEU A 20 -10.48 0.49 12.58
CA LEU A 20 -10.10 -0.92 12.66
C LEU A 20 -9.11 -1.20 13.80
N ALA A 21 -8.20 -0.26 14.08
CA ALA A 21 -7.23 -0.37 15.16
C ALA A 21 -7.88 -0.20 16.56
N GLU A 22 -8.89 0.67 16.68
CA GLU A 22 -9.76 0.76 17.87
C GLU A 22 -10.47 -0.59 18.11
N MET A 23 -11.09 -1.15 17.06
CA MET A 23 -11.74 -2.46 17.12
C MET A 23 -10.77 -3.58 17.51
N ALA A 24 -9.55 -3.58 16.95
CA ALA A 24 -8.50 -4.53 17.32
C ALA A 24 -8.11 -4.40 18.79
N GLY A 25 -8.00 -3.16 19.30
CA GLY A 25 -7.77 -2.85 20.71
C GLY A 25 -8.86 -3.41 21.62
N ALA A 26 -10.12 -3.40 21.15
CA ALA A 26 -11.26 -4.05 21.79
C ALA A 26 -11.34 -5.57 21.57
N ASN A 27 -10.23 -6.20 21.15
CA ASN A 27 -10.09 -7.63 20.89
C ASN A 27 -10.90 -8.20 19.72
N LEU A 28 -11.42 -7.37 18.80
CA LEU A 28 -12.07 -7.83 17.58
C LEU A 28 -11.04 -8.25 16.52
N ILE A 29 -11.40 -9.25 15.71
CA ILE A 29 -10.57 -9.74 14.59
C ILE A 29 -10.84 -8.87 13.37
N VAL A 30 -9.82 -8.11 12.94
CA VAL A 30 -9.95 -7.13 11.83
C VAL A 30 -8.94 -7.33 10.71
N GLY A 31 -8.15 -8.42 10.73
CA GLY A 31 -7.04 -8.62 9.80
C GLY A 31 -7.44 -8.51 8.32
N ASP A 32 -8.52 -9.17 7.92
CA ASP A 32 -9.00 -9.12 6.53
C ASP A 32 -9.60 -7.76 6.16
N LEU A 33 -10.21 -7.07 7.12
CA LEU A 33 -10.72 -5.71 6.92
C LEU A 33 -9.58 -4.74 6.64
N ILE A 34 -8.45 -4.87 7.36
CA ILE A 34 -7.25 -4.06 7.12
C ILE A 34 -6.72 -4.35 5.73
N ARG A 35 -6.56 -5.63 5.35
CA ARG A 35 -6.06 -6.00 4.01
C ARG A 35 -6.91 -5.43 2.89
N ASN A 36 -8.23 -5.54 3.01
CA ASN A 36 -9.17 -5.00 2.03
C ASN A 36 -9.12 -3.46 1.97
N ALA A 37 -9.10 -2.79 3.12
CA ALA A 37 -8.99 -1.34 3.18
C ALA A 37 -7.69 -0.83 2.53
N THR A 38 -6.56 -1.48 2.82
CA THR A 38 -5.26 -1.14 2.22
C THR A 38 -5.28 -1.34 0.72
N ARG A 39 -5.76 -2.49 0.22
CA ARG A 39 -5.86 -2.74 -1.23
C ARG A 39 -6.73 -1.69 -1.92
N ASN A 40 -7.90 -1.39 -1.36
CA ASN A 40 -8.84 -0.42 -1.93
C ASN A 40 -8.24 0.99 -1.97
N CYS A 41 -7.49 1.38 -0.93
CA CYS A 41 -6.77 2.65 -0.92
C CYS A 41 -5.76 2.72 -2.07
N LEU A 42 -4.90 1.70 -2.20
CA LEU A 42 -3.88 1.67 -3.25
C LEU A 42 -4.51 1.75 -4.64
N VAL A 43 -5.51 0.91 -4.92
CA VAL A 43 -6.22 0.91 -6.21
C VAL A 43 -6.85 2.27 -6.49
N ALA A 44 -7.48 2.90 -5.50
CA ALA A 44 -8.12 4.20 -5.67
C ALA A 44 -7.09 5.33 -5.89
N MET A 45 -5.96 5.31 -5.18
CA MET A 45 -4.88 6.28 -5.36
C MET A 45 -4.22 6.12 -6.75
N SER A 46 -3.93 4.89 -7.17
CA SER A 46 -3.39 4.63 -8.52
C SER A 46 -4.38 5.04 -9.61
N ALA A 47 -5.69 4.80 -9.41
CA ALA A 47 -6.74 5.26 -10.32
C ALA A 47 -6.87 6.80 -10.35
N ALA A 48 -6.49 7.48 -9.27
CA ALA A 48 -6.35 8.94 -9.20
C ALA A 48 -5.03 9.45 -9.82
N GLY A 49 -4.18 8.56 -10.35
CA GLY A 49 -2.92 8.90 -11.00
C GLY A 49 -1.73 9.03 -10.06
N ALA A 50 -1.81 8.55 -8.82
CA ALA A 50 -0.67 8.53 -7.91
C ALA A 50 0.29 7.39 -8.24
N GLU A 51 1.60 7.66 -8.26
CA GLU A 51 2.63 6.63 -8.44
C GLU A 51 2.98 5.94 -7.11
N SER A 52 3.48 4.70 -7.18
CA SER A 52 3.84 3.90 -6.00
C SER A 52 4.79 4.63 -5.04
N GLY A 53 5.75 5.40 -5.57
CA GLY A 53 6.65 6.24 -4.76
C GLY A 53 5.94 7.38 -4.01
N GLU A 54 4.96 8.02 -4.65
CA GLU A 54 4.17 9.09 -4.05
C GLU A 54 3.22 8.53 -2.99
N ILE A 55 2.61 7.37 -3.25
CA ILE A 55 1.78 6.65 -2.29
C ILE A 55 2.60 6.26 -1.06
N ARG A 56 3.79 5.68 -1.24
CA ARG A 56 4.69 5.31 -0.15
C ARG A 56 5.07 6.53 0.69
N GLN A 57 5.38 7.66 0.05
CA GLN A 57 5.71 8.91 0.75
C GLN A 57 4.53 9.45 1.56
N TYR A 58 3.35 9.55 0.94
CA TYR A 58 2.20 10.22 1.56
C TYR A 58 1.43 9.31 2.53
N ALA A 59 0.84 8.22 2.01
CA ALA A 59 0.07 7.28 2.82
C ALA A 59 0.95 6.52 3.82
N GLY A 60 2.16 6.13 3.41
CA GLY A 60 3.14 5.54 4.33
C GLY A 60 3.62 6.50 5.40
N GLY A 61 3.78 7.79 5.06
CA GLY A 61 4.10 8.85 6.01
C GLY A 61 2.99 9.07 7.04
N LEU A 62 1.73 9.11 6.60
CA LEU A 62 0.55 9.18 7.47
C LEU A 62 0.52 8.01 8.47
N ILE A 63 0.60 6.77 7.98
CA ILE A 63 0.62 5.58 8.83
C ILE A 63 1.83 5.60 9.79
N GLY A 64 2.99 6.03 9.31
CA GLY A 64 4.21 6.16 10.11
C GLY A 64 4.04 7.09 11.32
N ARG A 65 3.32 8.21 11.15
CA ARG A 65 3.01 9.13 12.26
C ARG A 65 2.15 8.47 13.33
N HIS A 66 1.11 7.72 12.94
CA HIS A 66 0.26 7.00 13.89
C HIS A 66 1.03 5.91 14.64
N ILE A 67 1.86 5.14 13.93
CA ILE A 67 2.73 4.14 14.57
C ILE A 67 3.64 4.82 15.60
N GLY A 68 4.32 5.91 15.23
CA GLY A 68 5.21 6.64 16.13
C GLY A 68 4.49 7.15 17.39
N ALA A 69 3.28 7.70 17.24
CA ALA A 69 2.47 8.16 18.36
C ALA A 69 2.04 7.01 19.32
N LEU A 70 1.89 5.80 18.78
CA LEU A 70 1.47 4.61 19.51
C LEU A 70 2.63 3.79 20.09
N GLN A 71 3.90 4.07 19.75
CA GLN A 71 5.05 3.25 20.17
C GLN A 71 5.20 3.13 21.68
N ALA A 72 4.73 4.11 22.46
CA ALA A 72 4.70 4.03 23.93
C ALA A 72 3.67 3.03 24.48
N HIS A 73 2.76 2.50 23.64
CA HIS A 73 1.66 1.63 24.02
C HIS A 73 1.74 0.32 23.22
N SER A 74 2.21 -0.76 23.85
CA SER A 74 2.20 -2.09 23.23
C SER A 74 0.79 -2.70 23.31
N GLY A 75 0.14 -2.90 22.16
CA GLY A 75 -1.22 -3.44 22.12
C GLY A 75 -1.68 -3.82 20.71
N ARG A 76 -2.87 -4.44 20.63
CA ARG A 76 -3.49 -4.86 19.36
C ARG A 76 -3.76 -3.68 18.42
N THR A 77 -3.99 -2.48 18.95
CA THR A 77 -4.10 -1.24 18.18
C THR A 77 -2.82 -0.93 17.41
N LEU A 78 -1.65 -0.95 18.07
CA LEU A 78 -0.37 -0.75 17.39
C LEU A 78 -0.11 -1.84 16.34
N ALA A 79 -0.43 -3.10 16.66
CA ALA A 79 -0.30 -4.22 15.73
C ALA A 79 -1.15 -4.04 14.47
N ALA A 80 -2.36 -3.48 14.59
CA ALA A 80 -3.22 -3.18 13.43
C ALA A 80 -2.58 -2.14 12.50
N TRP A 81 -2.02 -1.06 13.03
CA TRP A 81 -1.30 -0.06 12.23
C TRP A 81 -0.06 -0.62 11.55
N VAL A 82 0.73 -1.42 12.27
CA VAL A 82 1.91 -2.10 11.69
C VAL A 82 1.48 -3.07 10.59
N HIS A 83 0.38 -3.80 10.77
CA HIS A 83 -0.15 -4.69 9.75
C HIS A 83 -0.57 -3.94 8.48
N ALA A 84 -1.29 -2.82 8.63
CA ALA A 84 -1.67 -1.95 7.52
C ALA A 84 -0.44 -1.44 6.74
N ARG A 85 0.59 -0.98 7.46
CA ARG A 85 1.85 -0.53 6.85
C ARG A 85 2.55 -1.65 6.08
N ASN A 86 2.74 -2.80 6.72
CA ASN A 86 3.46 -3.92 6.10
C ASN A 86 2.72 -4.44 4.88
N HIS A 87 1.38 -4.49 4.92
CA HIS A 87 0.60 -4.93 3.77
C HIS A 87 0.65 -3.92 2.62
N MET A 88 0.64 -2.62 2.92
CA MET A 88 0.82 -1.56 1.93
C MET A 88 2.16 -1.69 1.22
N GLU A 89 3.26 -1.80 1.97
CA GLU A 89 4.60 -1.98 1.41
C GLU A 89 4.71 -3.26 0.57
N PHE A 90 4.10 -4.35 1.02
CA PHE A 90 4.06 -5.61 0.27
C PHE A 90 3.35 -5.47 -1.08
N LEU A 91 2.20 -4.79 -1.12
CA LEU A 91 1.45 -4.60 -2.36
C LEU A 91 2.19 -3.67 -3.34
N LEU A 92 2.75 -2.57 -2.83
CA LEU A 92 3.56 -1.66 -3.65
C LEU A 92 4.82 -2.35 -4.20
N PHE A 93 5.47 -3.19 -3.40
CA PHE A 93 6.62 -3.98 -3.84
C PHE A 93 6.27 -4.93 -5.00
N ILE A 94 5.12 -5.60 -4.94
CA ILE A 94 4.69 -6.50 -6.02
C ILE A 94 4.34 -5.70 -7.28
N GLU A 95 3.63 -4.58 -7.14
CA GLU A 95 3.30 -3.68 -8.26
C GLU A 95 4.58 -3.18 -8.95
N GLU A 96 5.59 -2.76 -8.18
CA GLU A 96 6.89 -2.34 -8.71
C GLU A 96 7.62 -3.48 -9.45
N GLN A 97 7.50 -4.73 -8.98
CA GLN A 97 8.08 -5.90 -9.67
C GLN A 97 7.35 -6.28 -10.95
N ASP A 98 6.02 -6.15 -10.99
CA ASP A 98 5.24 -6.41 -12.21
C ASP A 98 5.53 -5.35 -13.31
N VAL A 99 5.93 -4.13 -12.91
CA VAL A 99 6.27 -3.03 -13.81
C VAL A 99 7.74 -3.08 -14.30
N LEU A 100 8.65 -3.72 -13.55
CA LEU A 100 10.00 -4.03 -14.02
C LEU A 100 9.88 -5.02 -15.20
N PRO A 101 10.21 -4.62 -16.44
CA PRO A 101 9.88 -5.48 -17.57
C PRO A 101 10.68 -6.78 -17.51
N GLN A 102 10.08 -7.78 -18.15
CA GLN A 102 10.71 -8.87 -18.92
C GLN A 102 11.68 -8.29 -19.98
N SER A 103 12.56 -7.37 -19.56
CA SER A 103 13.39 -6.46 -20.36
C SER A 103 14.69 -7.11 -20.79
N ALA A 104 14.74 -8.44 -20.73
CA ALA A 104 15.83 -9.25 -21.19
C ALA A 104 15.29 -10.30 -22.17
N GLU A 105 14.75 -9.87 -23.31
CA GLU A 105 14.95 -10.54 -24.60
C GLU A 105 14.86 -9.50 -25.74
N VAL A 106 15.98 -8.82 -25.98
CA VAL A 106 16.26 -8.17 -27.25
C VAL A 106 17.27 -9.04 -28.01
N GLY A 107 16.80 -9.68 -29.08
CA GLY A 107 17.56 -9.85 -30.32
C GLY A 107 18.37 -11.14 -30.49
N ALA A 108 17.78 -12.11 -31.19
CA ALA A 108 18.52 -12.97 -32.11
C ALA A 108 17.73 -13.19 -33.41
N GLY A 109 17.99 -12.30 -34.38
CA GLY A 109 18.14 -12.65 -35.80
C GLY A 109 16.96 -13.27 -36.53
N ALA A 110 16.32 -12.45 -37.37
CA ALA A 110 15.68 -12.92 -38.59
C ALA A 110 16.66 -13.75 -39.44
N GLY A 111 16.20 -14.92 -39.89
CA GLY A 111 16.95 -15.83 -40.76
C GLY A 111 16.04 -16.90 -41.36
N VAL A 112 15.21 -16.49 -42.32
CA VAL A 112 14.66 -17.32 -43.42
C VAL A 112 15.82 -18.11 -44.05
N THR A 113 15.80 -19.43 -44.26
CA THR A 113 15.07 -20.22 -45.28
C THR A 113 15.09 -21.72 -44.97
N VAL A 114 14.00 -22.38 -45.38
CA VAL A 114 13.85 -23.81 -45.65
C VAL A 114 14.82 -24.25 -46.76
N HIS A 115 15.49 -25.40 -46.57
CA HIS A 115 15.87 -26.30 -47.66
C HIS A 115 15.97 -27.75 -47.18
#